data_AF-A0A437RCP1-F1
#
_entry.id   AF-A0A437RCP1-F1
#
_cell.length_a   1.000
_cell.length_b   1.000
_cell.length_c   1.000
_cell.angle_alpha   90.00
_cell.angle_beta   90.00
_cell.angle_gamma   90.00
#
_symmetry.space_group_name_H-M   'P 1'
#
loop_
_entity.id
_entity.type
_entity.pdbx_description
1 polymer ?
#
loop_
_entity_poly.entity_id
_entity_poly.type
_entity_poly.pdbx_seq_one_letter_code
_entity_poly.pdbx_strand_id
1 'polypeptide(L)'
;MRMAVWMALVWVVPGWVGAQAFEAPPPPQPASLPAELAMGDAAALRKVFEQAVWPSDIVRAADAYLRLHPGASDVVAQRAAAAEVMQLLRAKDVLVFRSSFTEAGPALQRDLRLAALGDRAAAVRLAEASRAHDEAHGTRRYVGWMQLAALLRDPEASYQLALHYRRTGQPALAARYETLASDLGHIPLPSLDNSRK
;
A
#
# COMPACT_ATOMS: atom_id res chain seq x y z
N MET A 1 -15.18 64.89 38.75
CA MET A 1 -14.93 66.22 39.36
C MET A 1 -13.53 66.20 39.96
N ARG A 2 -12.65 67.10 39.49
CA ARG A 2 -11.33 67.51 40.05
C ARG A 2 -10.23 66.43 40.09
N MET A 3 -9.19 66.46 39.24
CA MET A 3 -8.09 67.43 39.00
C MET A 3 -6.78 67.06 39.71
N ALA A 4 -5.67 67.48 39.07
CA ALA A 4 -4.25 67.50 39.47
C ALA A 4 -3.51 66.16 39.25
N VAL A 5 -2.68 65.95 38.21
CA VAL A 5 -1.55 66.73 37.67
C VAL A 5 -0.64 67.25 38.76
N TRP A 6 0.47 66.54 38.99
CA TRP A 6 1.73 67.13 39.45
C TRP A 6 2.91 66.51 38.69
N MET A 7 3.58 67.39 37.93
CA MET A 7 4.89 67.21 37.32
C MET A 7 5.96 67.11 38.41
N ALA A 8 6.97 66.27 38.20
CA ALA A 8 8.29 66.47 38.78
C ALA A 8 9.35 66.17 37.72
N LEU A 9 10.20 67.18 37.51
CA LEU A 9 11.30 67.28 36.56
C LEU A 9 12.26 66.09 36.66
N VAL A 10 12.58 65.48 35.52
CA VAL A 10 13.77 64.66 35.33
C VAL A 10 14.91 65.57 34.87
N TRP A 11 16.00 65.57 35.62
CA TRP A 11 17.26 66.19 35.21
C TRP A 11 17.97 65.30 34.19
N VAL A 12 18.40 65.92 33.09
CA VAL A 12 19.28 65.32 32.06
C VAL A 12 20.73 65.57 32.48
N VAL A 13 21.53 64.50 32.57
CA VAL A 13 22.99 64.58 32.60
C VAL A 13 23.50 63.99 31.28
N PRO A 14 24.31 64.72 30.48
CA PRO A 14 24.92 64.18 29.29
C PRO A 14 26.26 63.51 29.65
N GLY A 15 26.35 62.20 29.49
CA GLY A 15 27.56 61.41 29.69
C GLY A 15 27.84 60.53 28.48
N TRP A 16 28.66 61.05 27.58
CA TRP A 16 29.12 60.43 26.34
C TRP A 16 30.22 59.40 26.67
N VAL A 17 29.95 58.10 26.53
CA VAL A 17 30.99 57.05 26.56
C VAL A 17 30.60 55.89 25.64
N GLY A 18 31.46 55.60 24.67
CA GLY A 18 31.68 54.25 24.15
C GLY A 18 30.85 53.85 22.93
N ALA A 19 31.40 54.12 21.73
CA ALA A 19 31.06 53.36 20.54
C ALA A 19 31.53 51.90 20.73
N GLN A 20 30.63 51.04 21.20
CA GLN A 20 30.79 49.59 21.02
C GLN A 20 30.27 49.23 19.63
N ALA A 21 31.17 48.74 18.78
CA ALA A 21 30.78 48.03 17.57
C ALA A 21 29.96 46.81 18.02
N PHE A 22 28.65 46.88 17.86
CA PHE A 22 27.77 45.73 17.97
C PHE A 22 28.09 44.82 16.78
N GLU A 23 28.96 43.84 17.00
CA GLU A 23 29.08 42.70 16.10
C GLU A 23 27.69 42.05 16.07
N ALA A 24 27.01 42.16 14.93
CA ALA A 24 25.69 41.59 14.75
C ALA A 24 25.78 40.08 15.02
N PRO A 25 24.89 39.49 15.84
CA PRO A 25 24.86 38.05 15.99
C PRO A 25 24.68 37.42 14.60
N PRO A 26 25.44 36.37 14.25
CA PRO A 26 25.24 35.70 12.98
C PRO A 26 23.77 35.29 12.87
N PRO A 27 23.14 35.42 11.68
CA PRO A 27 21.75 35.04 11.50
C PRO A 27 21.59 33.61 12.02
N PRO A 28 20.47 33.28 12.71
CA PRO A 28 20.22 31.93 13.18
C PRO A 28 20.29 31.02 11.94
N GLN A 29 21.38 30.24 11.87
CA GLN A 29 21.44 29.14 10.92
C GLN A 29 20.23 28.27 11.24
N PRO A 30 19.40 27.87 10.25
CA PRO A 30 18.36 26.88 10.51
C PRO A 30 19.08 25.67 11.10
N ALA A 31 18.80 25.38 12.37
CA ALA A 31 19.28 24.18 13.01
C ALA A 31 18.79 23.03 12.15
N SER A 32 19.68 22.47 11.33
CA SER A 32 19.49 21.14 10.78
C SER A 32 19.29 20.26 12.00
N LEU A 33 18.04 19.82 12.20
CA LEU A 33 17.73 18.72 13.10
C LEU A 33 18.81 17.65 12.90
N PRO A 34 19.36 17.04 13.97
CA PRO A 34 20.34 15.99 13.79
C PRO A 34 19.73 14.98 12.84
N ALA A 35 20.31 14.85 11.66
CA ALA A 35 19.77 14.02 10.59
C ALA A 35 19.49 12.60 11.10
N GLU A 36 20.21 12.19 12.15
CA GLU A 36 20.12 10.95 12.93
C GLU A 36 18.83 10.76 13.74
N LEU A 37 18.25 11.80 14.35
CA LEU A 37 16.95 11.73 15.04
C LEU A 37 15.78 11.66 14.04
N ALA A 38 15.88 12.42 12.94
CA ALA A 38 14.96 12.27 11.81
C ALA A 38 15.15 10.93 11.09
N MET A 39 16.37 10.38 11.07
CA MET A 39 16.68 9.04 10.53
C MET A 39 16.07 7.93 11.37
N GLY A 40 16.02 8.07 12.69
CA GLY A 40 15.37 7.11 13.59
C GLY A 40 13.88 6.96 13.26
N ASP A 41 13.18 8.09 13.09
CA ASP A 41 11.77 8.11 12.69
C ASP A 41 11.58 7.69 11.22
N ALA A 42 12.44 8.16 10.31
CA ALA A 42 12.40 7.82 8.89
C ALA A 42 12.65 6.33 8.64
N ALA A 43 13.67 5.75 9.25
CA ALA A 43 14.01 4.33 9.12
C ALA A 43 12.93 3.45 9.77
N ALA A 44 12.37 3.86 10.91
CA ALA A 44 11.24 3.17 11.52
C ALA A 44 10.00 3.22 10.62
N LEU A 45 9.65 4.38 10.07
CA LEU A 45 8.52 4.54 9.13
C LEU A 45 8.75 3.75 7.84
N ARG A 46 9.98 3.74 7.31
CA ARG A 46 10.36 2.94 6.15
C ARG A 46 10.16 1.45 6.43
N LYS A 47 10.62 0.98 7.58
CA LYS A 47 10.44 -0.42 8.00
C LYS A 47 8.96 -0.79 8.12
N VAL A 48 8.13 0.06 8.71
CA VAL A 48 6.67 -0.16 8.78
C VAL A 48 6.05 -0.22 7.38
N PHE A 49 6.46 0.67 6.47
CA PHE A 49 6.01 0.66 5.08
C PHE A 49 6.42 -0.62 4.34
N GLU A 50 7.65 -1.09 4.51
CA GLU A 50 8.16 -2.30 3.87
C GLU A 50 7.52 -3.58 4.41
N GLN A 51 7.18 -3.61 5.71
CA GLN A 51 6.56 -4.77 6.36
C GLN A 51 5.04 -4.84 6.17
N ALA A 52 4.39 -3.75 5.76
CA ALA A 52 2.96 -3.76 5.50
C ALA A 52 2.62 -4.69 4.30
N VAL A 53 1.66 -5.58 4.48
CA VAL A 53 1.20 -6.50 3.42
C VAL A 53 -0.25 -6.30 3.03
N TRP A 54 -1.05 -5.64 3.87
CA TRP A 54 -2.44 -5.33 3.54
C TRP A 54 -2.51 -3.98 2.79
N PRO A 55 -3.21 -3.86 1.65
CA PRO A 55 -3.17 -2.65 0.81
C PRO A 55 -3.48 -1.35 1.55
N SER A 56 -4.49 -1.32 2.42
CA SER A 56 -4.80 -0.09 3.18
C SER A 56 -3.73 0.28 4.20
N ASP A 57 -3.01 -0.72 4.74
CA ASP A 57 -1.90 -0.47 5.67
C ASP A 57 -0.66 0.04 4.92
N ILE A 58 -0.42 -0.47 3.70
CA ILE A 58 0.62 0.04 2.80
C ILE A 58 0.37 1.52 2.48
N VAL A 59 -0.87 1.88 2.11
CA VAL A 59 -1.25 3.28 1.83
C VAL A 59 -1.01 4.17 3.05
N ARG A 60 -1.49 3.75 4.24
CA ARG A 60 -1.32 4.52 5.47
C ARG A 60 0.15 4.68 5.86
N ALA A 61 0.96 3.63 5.73
CA ALA A 61 2.38 3.68 6.04
C ALA A 61 3.16 4.54 5.03
N ALA A 62 2.80 4.46 3.75
CA ALA A 62 3.34 5.30 2.70
C ALA A 62 3.02 6.78 2.94
N ASP A 63 1.77 7.12 3.28
CA ASP A 63 1.37 8.49 3.64
C ASP A 63 2.18 9.02 4.81
N ALA A 64 2.38 8.21 5.85
CA ALA A 64 3.18 8.60 7.00
C ALA A 64 4.65 8.87 6.62
N TYR A 65 5.25 8.02 5.78
CA TYR A 65 6.62 8.19 5.30
C TYR A 65 6.79 9.39 4.36
N LEU A 66 5.88 9.58 3.40
CA LEU A 66 5.92 10.65 2.40
C LEU A 66 5.77 12.05 3.00
N ARG A 67 5.15 12.19 4.18
CA ARG A 67 5.13 13.46 4.93
C ARG A 67 6.53 13.95 5.29
N LEU A 68 7.46 13.03 5.55
CA LEU A 68 8.86 13.35 5.86
C LEU A 68 9.75 13.27 4.61
N HIS A 69 9.35 12.49 3.61
CA HIS A 69 10.12 12.22 2.39
C HIS A 69 9.27 12.38 1.11
N PRO A 70 8.84 13.60 0.76
CA PRO A 70 7.94 13.82 -0.39
C PRO A 70 8.56 13.43 -1.74
N GLY A 71 9.89 13.35 -1.85
CA GLY A 71 10.62 12.98 -3.06
C GLY A 71 10.81 11.47 -3.28
N ALA A 72 10.32 10.61 -2.40
CA ALA A 72 10.47 9.15 -2.52
C ALA A 72 9.52 8.56 -3.57
N SER A 73 9.93 8.62 -4.84
CA SER A 73 9.11 8.21 -5.99
C SER A 73 8.70 6.74 -5.96
N ASP A 74 9.53 5.85 -5.42
CA ASP A 74 9.22 4.43 -5.21
C ASP A 74 8.03 4.23 -4.27
N VAL A 75 7.97 5.03 -3.19
CA VAL A 75 6.88 4.98 -2.21
C VAL A 75 5.59 5.56 -2.80
N VAL A 76 5.69 6.63 -3.60
CA VAL A 76 4.54 7.18 -4.32
C VAL A 76 3.93 6.14 -5.26
N ALA A 77 4.75 5.44 -6.04
CA ALA A 77 4.29 4.42 -6.97
C ALA A 77 3.62 3.24 -6.23
N GLN A 78 4.26 2.72 -5.17
CA GLN A 78 3.70 1.61 -4.39
C GLN A 78 2.42 2.00 -3.64
N ARG A 79 2.32 3.24 -3.16
CA ARG A 79 1.08 3.77 -2.56
C ARG A 79 -0.07 3.77 -3.57
N ALA A 80 0.17 4.27 -4.79
CA ALA A 80 -0.83 4.30 -5.83
C ALA A 80 -1.30 2.87 -6.20
N ALA A 81 -0.34 1.97 -6.42
CA ALA A 81 -0.64 0.57 -6.72
C ALA A 81 -1.46 -0.13 -5.62
N ALA A 82 -1.09 0.06 -4.34
CA ALA A 82 -1.86 -0.48 -3.22
C ALA A 82 -3.27 0.12 -3.13
N ALA A 83 -3.42 1.41 -3.42
CA ALA A 83 -4.73 2.05 -3.44
C ALA A 83 -5.64 1.48 -4.53
N GLU A 84 -5.10 1.18 -5.72
CA GLU A 84 -5.82 0.53 -6.82
C GLU A 84 -6.27 -0.88 -6.43
N VAL A 85 -5.37 -1.70 -5.88
CA VAL A 85 -5.71 -3.04 -5.39
C VAL A 85 -6.80 -2.99 -4.32
N MET A 86 -6.74 -2.00 -3.41
CA MET A 86 -7.79 -1.82 -2.40
C MET A 86 -9.16 -1.50 -3.02
N GLN A 87 -9.22 -0.84 -4.18
CA GLN A 87 -10.49 -0.68 -4.91
C GLN A 87 -10.97 -2.01 -5.49
N LEU A 88 -10.07 -2.82 -6.05
CA LEU A 88 -10.40 -4.14 -6.57
C LEU A 88 -10.95 -5.08 -5.48
N LEU A 89 -10.36 -5.06 -4.29
CA LEU A 89 -10.79 -5.86 -3.14
C LEU A 89 -12.18 -5.48 -2.60
N ARG A 90 -12.75 -4.33 -3.00
CA ARG A 90 -14.12 -3.94 -2.67
C ARG A 90 -15.15 -4.56 -3.62
N ALA A 91 -14.72 -5.18 -4.72
CA ALA A 91 -15.61 -5.87 -5.62
C ALA A 91 -16.27 -7.06 -4.90
N LYS A 92 -17.59 -7.19 -5.05
CA LYS A 92 -18.41 -8.22 -4.36
C LYS A 92 -17.95 -9.65 -4.64
N ASP A 93 -17.33 -9.86 -5.79
CA ASP A 93 -16.94 -11.17 -6.28
C ASP A 93 -15.57 -11.61 -5.76
N VAL A 94 -14.83 -10.79 -4.99
CA VAL A 94 -13.48 -11.14 -4.51
C VAL A 94 -13.54 -11.68 -3.09
N LEU A 95 -13.12 -12.94 -2.92
CA LEU A 95 -13.09 -13.62 -1.62
C LEU A 95 -11.73 -13.52 -0.91
N VAL A 96 -10.97 -12.46 -1.18
CA VAL A 96 -9.70 -12.15 -0.47
C VAL A 96 -10.00 -11.11 0.61
N PHE A 97 -9.76 -11.49 1.86
CA PHE A 97 -9.99 -10.63 3.01
C PHE A 97 -8.67 -10.31 3.71
N ARG A 98 -8.71 -9.41 4.69
CA ARG A 98 -7.55 -9.08 5.51
C ARG A 98 -6.92 -10.32 6.16
N SER A 99 -7.73 -11.31 6.57
CA SER A 99 -7.24 -12.58 7.14
C SER A 99 -6.42 -13.41 6.13
N SER A 100 -6.71 -13.31 4.83
CA SER A 100 -5.95 -14.00 3.78
C SER A 100 -4.48 -13.53 3.73
N PHE A 101 -4.20 -12.30 4.19
CA PHE A 101 -2.84 -11.74 4.26
C PHE A 101 -2.11 -12.05 5.57
N THR A 102 -2.81 -12.55 6.60
CA THR A 102 -2.21 -12.87 7.91
C THR A 102 -1.98 -14.37 8.09
N GLU A 103 -2.77 -15.20 7.42
CA GLU A 103 -2.69 -16.67 7.53
C GLU A 103 -1.58 -17.29 6.67
N ALA A 104 -0.91 -16.51 5.81
CA ALA A 104 0.18 -17.02 4.99
C ALA A 104 1.48 -17.12 5.81
N GLY A 105 2.21 -18.23 5.65
CA GLY A 105 3.49 -18.44 6.32
C GLY A 105 4.59 -17.47 5.85
N PRO A 106 5.73 -17.39 6.56
CA PRO A 106 6.81 -16.45 6.26
C PRO A 106 7.39 -16.60 4.84
N ALA A 107 7.35 -17.80 4.26
CA ALA A 107 7.79 -18.06 2.90
C ALA A 107 6.97 -17.30 1.83
N LEU A 108 5.72 -16.93 2.15
CA LEU A 108 4.80 -16.26 1.23
C LEU A 108 4.73 -14.74 1.45
N GLN A 109 5.46 -14.19 2.43
CA GLN A 109 5.42 -12.76 2.77
C GLN A 109 5.76 -11.85 1.59
N ARG A 110 6.74 -12.25 0.78
CA ARG A 110 7.09 -11.52 -0.44
C ARG A 110 5.92 -11.50 -1.43
N ASP A 111 5.30 -12.65 -1.66
CA ASP A 111 4.19 -12.76 -2.61
C ASP A 111 2.94 -12.03 -2.11
N LEU A 112 2.67 -12.04 -0.79
CA LEU A 112 1.63 -11.22 -0.19
C LEU A 112 1.84 -9.74 -0.50
N ARG A 113 3.06 -9.23 -0.30
CA ARG A 113 3.37 -7.83 -0.58
C ARG A 113 3.26 -7.51 -2.07
N LEU A 114 3.78 -8.38 -2.95
CA LEU A 114 3.70 -8.19 -4.39
C LEU A 114 2.23 -8.18 -4.87
N ALA A 115 1.41 -9.12 -4.40
CA ALA A 115 -0.01 -9.16 -4.72
C ALA A 115 -0.77 -7.92 -4.22
N ALA A 116 -0.43 -7.42 -3.02
CA ALA A 116 -0.98 -6.17 -2.49
C ALA A 116 -0.63 -4.93 -3.33
N LEU A 117 0.45 -5.02 -4.11
CA LEU A 117 0.92 -4.00 -5.06
C LEU A 117 0.49 -4.30 -6.51
N GLY A 118 -0.37 -5.29 -6.73
CA GLY A 118 -0.97 -5.58 -8.03
C GLY A 118 -0.21 -6.59 -8.89
N ASP A 119 0.76 -7.31 -8.34
CA ASP A 119 1.42 -8.42 -9.05
C ASP A 119 0.45 -9.60 -9.18
N ARG A 120 -0.05 -9.79 -10.40
CA ARG A 120 -0.97 -10.88 -10.75
C ARG A 120 -0.35 -12.27 -10.60
N ALA A 121 0.94 -12.42 -10.90
CA ALA A 121 1.62 -13.71 -10.79
C ALA A 121 1.85 -14.09 -9.33
N ALA A 122 2.09 -13.10 -8.45
CA ALA A 122 2.13 -13.33 -7.01
C ALA A 122 0.78 -13.79 -6.46
N ALA A 123 -0.32 -13.18 -6.92
CA ALA A 123 -1.67 -13.64 -6.56
C ALA A 123 -1.92 -15.10 -7.00
N VAL A 124 -1.49 -15.50 -8.20
CA VAL A 124 -1.57 -16.91 -8.65
C VAL A 124 -0.74 -17.84 -7.77
N ARG A 125 0.51 -17.48 -7.42
CA ARG A 125 1.34 -18.30 -6.51
C ARG A 125 0.70 -18.47 -5.14
N LEU A 126 0.08 -17.42 -4.59
CA LEU A 126 -0.67 -17.50 -3.33
C LEU A 126 -1.90 -18.41 -3.45
N ALA A 127 -2.59 -18.37 -4.58
CA ALA A 127 -3.70 -19.28 -4.87
C ALA A 127 -3.23 -20.73 -4.85
N GLU A 128 -2.18 -21.06 -5.60
CA GLU A 128 -1.66 -22.43 -5.67
C GLU A 128 -1.13 -22.91 -4.32
N ALA A 129 -0.43 -22.06 -3.56
CA ALA A 129 0.02 -22.40 -2.21
C ALA A 129 -1.13 -22.71 -1.24
N SER A 130 -2.31 -22.11 -1.46
CA SER A 130 -3.48 -22.37 -0.62
C SER A 130 -4.12 -23.74 -0.84
N ARG A 131 -3.87 -24.39 -1.98
CA ARG A 131 -4.38 -25.76 -2.26
C ARG A 131 -3.81 -26.82 -1.31
N ALA A 132 -2.67 -26.56 -0.68
CA ALA A 132 -2.04 -27.47 0.28
C ALA A 132 -2.72 -27.48 1.67
N HIS A 133 -3.72 -26.64 1.91
CA HIS A 133 -4.44 -26.55 3.19
C HIS A 133 -5.70 -27.44 3.17
N ASP A 134 -6.37 -27.56 4.33
CA ASP A 134 -7.68 -28.23 4.48
C ASP A 134 -8.65 -27.87 3.34
N GLU A 135 -9.41 -28.85 2.86
CA GLU A 135 -10.12 -28.82 1.57
C GLU A 135 -11.08 -27.63 1.45
N ALA A 136 -11.82 -27.30 2.53
CA ALA A 136 -12.77 -26.20 2.53
C ALA A 136 -12.07 -24.82 2.54
N HIS A 137 -11.10 -24.64 3.44
CA HIS A 137 -10.39 -23.37 3.61
C HIS A 137 -9.43 -23.10 2.45
N GLY A 138 -8.71 -24.12 2.01
CA GLY A 138 -7.81 -24.09 0.86
C GLY A 138 -8.55 -23.76 -0.43
N THR A 139 -9.72 -24.37 -0.67
CA THR A 139 -10.54 -24.05 -1.85
C THR A 139 -11.01 -22.60 -1.84
N ARG A 140 -11.53 -22.09 -0.72
CA ARG A 140 -12.00 -20.69 -0.64
C ARG A 140 -10.86 -19.69 -0.87
N ARG A 141 -9.69 -19.92 -0.29
CA ARG A 141 -8.50 -19.08 -0.49
C ARG A 141 -8.01 -19.14 -1.93
N TYR A 142 -7.98 -20.34 -2.52
CA TYR A 142 -7.60 -20.55 -3.92
C TYR A 142 -8.50 -19.71 -4.84
N VAL A 143 -9.82 -19.82 -4.67
CA VAL A 143 -10.79 -19.04 -5.45
C VAL A 143 -10.60 -17.54 -5.24
N GLY A 144 -10.44 -17.08 -3.99
CA GLY A 144 -10.20 -15.67 -3.69
C GLY A 144 -8.98 -15.11 -4.40
N TRP A 145 -7.82 -15.74 -4.24
CA TRP A 145 -6.58 -15.28 -4.86
C TRP A 145 -6.63 -15.33 -6.40
N MET A 146 -7.28 -16.34 -6.98
CA MET A 146 -7.52 -16.39 -8.42
C MET A 146 -8.46 -15.27 -8.89
N GLN A 147 -9.50 -14.92 -8.13
CA GLN A 147 -10.38 -13.79 -8.46
C GLN A 147 -9.62 -12.47 -8.46
N LEU A 148 -8.72 -12.26 -7.50
CA LEU A 148 -7.85 -11.09 -7.49
C LEU A 148 -6.92 -11.08 -8.72
N ALA A 149 -6.29 -12.20 -9.05
CA ALA A 149 -5.44 -12.31 -10.24
C ALA A 149 -6.21 -12.03 -11.55
N ALA A 150 -7.44 -12.53 -11.67
CA ALA A 150 -8.31 -12.26 -12.81
C ALA A 150 -8.69 -10.77 -12.92
N LEU A 151 -8.96 -10.10 -11.81
CA LEU A 151 -9.19 -8.64 -11.79
C LEU A 151 -7.94 -7.84 -12.15
N LEU A 152 -6.76 -8.35 -11.79
CA LEU A 152 -5.45 -7.84 -12.24
C LEU A 152 -5.11 -8.25 -13.68
N ARG A 153 -6.12 -8.74 -14.43
CA ARG A 153 -6.04 -9.10 -15.85
C ARG A 153 -5.07 -10.22 -16.15
N ASP A 154 -5.07 -11.26 -15.32
CA ASP A 154 -4.39 -12.51 -15.61
C ASP A 154 -5.28 -13.46 -16.45
N PRO A 155 -4.86 -13.81 -17.69
CA PRO A 155 -5.64 -14.70 -18.56
C PRO A 155 -5.74 -16.12 -18.00
N GLU A 156 -4.66 -16.63 -17.41
CA GLU A 156 -4.60 -18.00 -16.88
C GLU A 156 -5.48 -18.13 -15.64
N ALA A 157 -5.42 -17.17 -14.72
CA ALA A 157 -6.29 -17.16 -13.54
C ALA A 157 -7.78 -17.13 -13.92
N SER A 158 -8.13 -16.35 -14.95
CA SER A 158 -9.49 -16.31 -15.49
C SER A 158 -9.91 -17.69 -16.01
N TYR A 159 -9.06 -18.34 -16.80
CA TYR A 159 -9.36 -19.68 -17.31
C TYR A 159 -9.46 -20.74 -16.20
N GLN A 160 -8.57 -20.70 -15.21
CA GLN A 160 -8.60 -21.61 -14.06
C GLN A 160 -9.88 -21.45 -13.22
N LEU A 161 -10.38 -20.23 -13.04
CA LEU A 161 -11.70 -20.00 -12.43
C LEU A 161 -12.83 -20.61 -13.26
N ALA A 162 -12.78 -20.49 -14.59
CA ALA A 162 -13.77 -21.11 -15.45
C ALA A 162 -13.83 -22.64 -15.25
N LEU A 163 -12.67 -23.30 -15.22
CA LEU A 163 -12.56 -24.73 -14.95
C LEU A 163 -13.02 -25.09 -13.53
N HIS A 164 -12.73 -24.26 -12.54
CA HIS A 164 -13.20 -24.47 -11.17
C HIS A 164 -14.74 -24.41 -11.09
N TYR A 165 -15.36 -23.38 -11.66
CA TYR A 165 -16.81 -23.22 -11.64
C TYR A 165 -17.55 -24.28 -12.47
N ARG A 166 -16.94 -24.76 -13.56
CA ARG A 166 -17.49 -25.90 -14.34
C ARG A 166 -17.55 -27.16 -13.49
N ARG A 167 -16.47 -27.47 -12.75
CA ARG A 167 -16.39 -28.64 -11.86
C ARG A 167 -17.33 -28.56 -10.66
N THR A 168 -17.60 -27.36 -10.16
CA THR A 168 -18.47 -27.14 -8.99
C THR A 168 -19.94 -26.87 -9.35
N GLY A 169 -20.34 -27.08 -10.62
CA GLY A 169 -21.74 -26.98 -11.03
C GLY A 169 -22.27 -25.54 -11.16
N GLN A 170 -21.39 -24.57 -11.43
CA GLN A 170 -21.73 -23.14 -11.57
C GLN A 170 -21.49 -22.66 -13.01
N PRO A 171 -22.28 -23.11 -14.01
CA PRO A 171 -22.01 -22.89 -15.43
C PRO A 171 -22.04 -21.41 -15.85
N ALA A 172 -22.89 -20.58 -15.23
CA ALA A 172 -22.95 -19.15 -15.53
C ALA A 172 -21.64 -18.42 -15.16
N LEU A 173 -21.07 -18.74 -14.00
CA LEU A 173 -19.76 -18.18 -13.60
C LEU A 173 -18.64 -18.73 -14.47
N ALA A 174 -18.70 -20.02 -14.82
CA ALA A 174 -17.72 -20.63 -15.71
C ALA A 174 -17.66 -19.91 -17.06
N ALA A 175 -18.81 -19.70 -17.72
CA ALA A 175 -18.87 -19.00 -18.99
C ALA A 175 -18.33 -17.57 -18.90
N ARG A 176 -18.67 -16.84 -17.82
CA ARG A 176 -18.18 -15.47 -17.59
C ARG A 176 -16.65 -15.40 -17.57
N TYR A 177 -16.02 -16.30 -16.83
CA TYR A 177 -14.57 -16.33 -16.70
C TYR A 177 -13.86 -16.90 -17.95
N GLU A 178 -14.51 -17.79 -18.69
CA GLU A 178 -14.03 -18.29 -19.99
C GLU A 178 -13.99 -17.16 -21.02
N THR A 179 -15.07 -16.36 -21.13
CA THR A 179 -15.08 -15.14 -21.95
C THR A 179 -13.99 -14.16 -21.53
N LEU A 180 -13.85 -13.90 -20.22
CA LEU A 180 -12.79 -13.01 -19.73
C LEU A 180 -11.39 -13.52 -20.09
N ALA A 181 -11.14 -14.82 -19.97
CA ALA A 181 -9.86 -15.42 -20.36
C ALA A 181 -9.60 -15.21 -21.86
N SER A 182 -10.59 -15.48 -22.71
CA SER A 182 -10.50 -15.25 -24.16
C SER A 182 -10.25 -13.78 -24.50
N ASP A 183 -10.95 -12.84 -23.86
CA ASP A 183 -10.76 -11.40 -24.04
C ASP A 183 -9.36 -10.92 -23.61
N LEU A 184 -8.74 -11.63 -22.66
CA LEU A 184 -7.36 -11.42 -22.22
C LEU A 184 -6.32 -12.13 -23.11
N GLY A 185 -6.75 -12.83 -24.16
CA GLY A 185 -5.88 -13.53 -25.09
C GLY A 185 -5.49 -14.95 -24.63
N HIS A 186 -6.19 -15.53 -23.67
CA HIS A 186 -6.02 -16.95 -23.35
C HIS A 186 -6.55 -17.80 -24.51
N ILE A 187 -5.66 -18.59 -25.11
CA ILE A 187 -6.01 -19.56 -26.14
C ILE A 187 -5.97 -20.93 -25.46
N PRO A 188 -7.14 -21.54 -25.13
CA PRO A 188 -7.14 -22.88 -24.57
C PRO A 188 -6.52 -23.82 -25.62
N LEU A 189 -5.55 -24.62 -25.21
CA LEU A 189 -5.06 -25.70 -26.05
C LEU A 189 -6.26 -26.57 -26.42
N PRO A 190 -6.43 -26.96 -27.70
CA PRO A 190 -7.49 -27.86 -28.10
C PRO A 190 -7.40 -29.10 -27.21
N SER A 191 -8.37 -29.28 -26.31
CA SER A 191 -8.45 -30.50 -25.54
C SER A 191 -8.60 -31.62 -26.55
N LEU A 192 -7.74 -32.63 -26.49
CA LEU A 192 -7.91 -33.91 -27.18
C LEU A 192 -9.11 -34.70 -26.58
N ASP A 193 -10.21 -34.00 -26.30
CA ASP A 193 -11.43 -34.56 -25.74
C ASP A 193 -12.35 -35.02 -26.88
N ASN A 194 -11.79 -35.94 -27.67
CA ASN A 194 -12.55 -36.81 -28.55
C ASN A 194 -13.06 -37.96 -27.68
N SER A 195 -14.10 -37.74 -26.88
CA SER A 195 -14.85 -38.84 -26.28
C SER A 195 -16.36 -38.60 -26.34
N ARG A 196 -16.86 -38.44 -27.57
CA ARG A 196 -18.28 -38.67 -27.87
C ARG A 196 -18.45 -40.18 -28.09
N LYS A 197 -19.04 -40.88 -27.11
CA LYS A 197 -19.75 -42.15 -27.36
C LYS A 197 -21.23 -41.83 -27.55
#